data_AF-A0A2V6BKP4-F1
#
_entry.id   AF-A0A2V6BKP4-F1
#
_cell.length_a   1.000
_cell.length_b   1.000
_cell.length_c   1.000
_cell.angle_alpha   90.00
_cell.angle_beta   90.00
_cell.angle_gamma   90.00
#
_symmetry.space_group_name_H-M   'P 1'
#
loop_
_entity.id
_entity.type
_entity.pdbx_description
1 polymer ?
#
loop_
_entity_poly.entity_id
_entity_poly.type
_entity_poly.pdbx_seq_one_letter_code
_entity_poly.pdbx_strand_id
1 'polypeptide(L)'
;IGLSIVKARLLGARLLRLTSTVLLLVVSSQATGFAGSATWKANPTSGDWNTAANWMPPTIPNGPSDTATFAVSNITGISLSGNPVTEVNGIAFNAGASLFTITVSATTSTSSQLTISGVGITNNSGITQNFAITTVSNFVANLVFTNSATAGNGTFTNSGGVARGGDGGGTIFLNGATADNGTFTIDGGAVSGAHGGRIEFFGNSTAHAATIIANDGLGEGGLIFFTDGARGGRSRVAVFGNGGLDISAHDPGNVTIGSIEGDGNVFLGARNLTIGSNNLSTTFSGMIQDGGVASGAGGSLTKIGTGKLVLSHRNTYTGGTIIERGKLITRAIRAQAPGPFRWRTASLAGKG
;
A
#
# COMPACT_ATOMS: atom_id res chain seq x y z
N ILE A 1 84.66 9.53 21.60
CA ILE A 1 83.77 9.86 20.46
C ILE A 1 82.34 9.58 20.94
N GLY A 2 81.46 10.60 20.93
CA GLY A 2 80.15 10.70 21.63
C GLY A 2 79.10 9.64 21.26
N LEU A 3 78.16 9.29 22.14
CA LEU A 3 76.95 9.99 22.65
C LEU A 3 75.70 9.83 21.73
N SER A 4 74.66 9.20 22.31
CA SER A 4 73.23 9.60 22.23
C SER A 4 72.31 9.22 21.04
N ILE A 5 71.27 8.45 21.42
CA ILE A 5 69.82 8.66 21.23
C ILE A 5 69.17 8.55 19.81
N VAL A 6 68.14 7.72 19.81
CA VAL A 6 67.04 7.44 18.85
C VAL A 6 66.48 8.67 18.11
N LYS A 7 66.23 8.53 16.80
CA LYS A 7 65.15 9.23 16.06
C LYS A 7 64.62 8.44 14.86
N ALA A 8 63.35 8.69 14.57
CA ALA A 8 62.37 7.91 13.81
C ALA A 8 62.44 7.95 12.27
N ARG A 9 61.69 7.01 11.65
CA ARG A 9 60.96 7.05 10.35
C ARG A 9 61.82 6.91 9.06
N LEU A 10 61.43 6.23 7.97
CA LEU A 10 60.17 5.63 7.50
C LEU A 10 60.47 4.74 6.24
N LEU A 11 59.53 3.84 5.91
CA LEU A 11 59.26 3.18 4.60
C LEU A 11 60.12 2.00 4.12
N GLY A 12 59.49 0.83 3.99
CA GLY A 12 60.01 -0.35 3.29
C GLY A 12 59.03 -1.53 3.34
N ALA A 13 58.16 -1.60 2.34
CA ALA A 13 57.10 -2.56 2.06
C ALA A 13 57.19 -3.99 2.67
N ARG A 14 56.09 -4.45 3.27
CA ARG A 14 55.76 -5.89 3.38
C ARG A 14 54.38 -6.15 2.79
N LEU A 15 54.38 -7.02 1.78
CA LEU A 15 53.23 -7.73 1.22
C LEU A 15 52.37 -8.33 2.36
N LEU A 16 51.09 -7.98 2.42
CA LEU A 16 50.09 -8.78 3.15
C LEU A 16 48.95 -9.10 2.19
N ARG A 17 48.74 -10.40 1.95
CA ARG A 17 47.63 -10.94 1.18
C ARG A 17 46.32 -10.64 1.94
N LEU A 18 45.43 -9.85 1.34
CA LEU A 18 44.06 -9.68 1.81
C LEU A 18 43.24 -10.90 1.39
N THR A 19 43.11 -11.89 2.29
CA THR A 19 41.99 -12.85 2.20
C THR A 19 40.74 -12.12 2.65
N SER A 20 39.80 -11.94 1.72
CA SER A 20 38.49 -11.34 1.97
C SER A 20 37.65 -12.33 2.78
N THR A 21 37.65 -12.17 4.11
CA THR A 21 36.69 -12.86 4.98
C THR A 21 35.40 -12.04 4.96
N VAL A 22 34.42 -12.48 4.17
CA VAL A 22 33.04 -12.00 4.30
C VAL A 22 32.54 -12.49 5.66
N LEU A 23 32.54 -11.60 6.64
CA LEU A 23 31.85 -11.83 7.91
C LEU A 23 30.35 -11.74 7.64
N LEU A 24 29.73 -12.91 7.42
CA LEU A 24 28.27 -13.01 7.33
C LEU A 24 27.72 -12.70 8.72
N LEU A 25 27.30 -11.45 8.93
CA LEU A 25 26.57 -11.05 10.13
C LEU A 25 25.19 -11.70 10.06
N VAL A 26 25.06 -12.91 10.59
CA VAL A 26 23.76 -13.52 10.85
C VAL A 26 23.14 -12.69 11.98
N VAL A 27 22.32 -11.70 11.61
CA VAL A 27 21.39 -11.09 12.54
C VAL A 27 20.37 -12.17 12.87
N SER A 28 20.64 -12.96 13.90
CA SER A 28 19.59 -13.72 14.57
C SER A 28 18.61 -12.69 15.11
N SER A 29 17.45 -12.55 14.46
CA SER A 29 16.33 -11.83 15.04
C SER A 29 16.03 -12.53 16.36
N GLN A 30 16.42 -11.92 17.48
CA GLN A 30 16.04 -12.44 18.78
C GLN A 30 14.52 -12.32 18.85
N ALA A 31 13.84 -13.45 18.69
CA ALA A 31 12.44 -13.56 19.00
C ALA A 31 12.31 -13.37 20.52
N THR A 32 12.02 -12.14 20.94
CA THR A 32 11.55 -11.87 22.29
C THR A 32 10.27 -12.68 22.45
N GLY A 33 10.35 -13.80 23.18
CA GLY A 33 9.21 -14.67 23.45
C GLY A 33 8.19 -13.95 24.32
N PHE A 34 7.31 -13.16 23.71
CA PHE A 34 6.10 -12.68 24.36
C PHE A 34 5.13 -13.86 24.52
N ALA A 35 4.40 -13.91 25.62
CA ALA A 35 3.57 -15.06 26.02
C ALA A 35 2.41 -15.43 25.03
N GLY A 36 2.25 -14.76 23.90
CA GLY A 36 1.36 -15.15 22.80
C GLY A 36 2.01 -15.29 21.42
N SER A 37 3.30 -14.94 21.26
CA SER A 37 4.01 -15.09 19.97
C SER A 37 4.27 -16.56 19.64
N ALA A 38 4.07 -16.96 18.38
CA ALA A 38 4.26 -18.34 17.96
C ALA A 38 4.63 -18.48 16.48
N THR A 39 5.18 -19.66 16.14
CA THR A 39 5.56 -20.03 14.78
C THR A 39 4.60 -21.05 14.20
N TRP A 40 4.09 -20.80 12.99
CA TRP A 40 3.24 -21.74 12.26
C TRP A 40 4.00 -23.03 11.98
N LYS A 41 3.39 -24.18 12.27
CA LYS A 41 4.07 -25.48 12.17
C LYS A 41 4.40 -25.84 10.73
N ALA A 42 5.43 -26.67 10.57
CA ALA A 42 5.74 -27.30 9.30
C ALA A 42 4.62 -28.27 8.82
N ASN A 43 3.93 -28.89 9.78
CA ASN A 43 2.80 -29.79 9.56
C ASN A 43 1.66 -29.45 10.54
N PRO A 44 0.92 -28.36 10.32
CA PRO A 44 -0.23 -28.01 11.16
C PRO A 44 -1.40 -28.96 10.85
N THR A 45 -2.38 -29.01 11.76
CA THR A 45 -3.56 -29.88 11.63
C THR A 45 -4.63 -29.32 10.69
N SER A 46 -4.62 -28.01 10.46
CA SER A 46 -5.54 -27.30 9.56
C SER A 46 -4.91 -25.99 9.08
N GLY A 47 -5.61 -25.25 8.22
CA GLY A 47 -5.25 -23.89 7.81
C GLY A 47 -5.75 -22.79 8.74
N ASP A 48 -6.32 -23.13 9.90
CA ASP A 48 -6.95 -22.14 10.76
C ASP A 48 -5.94 -21.46 11.71
N TRP A 49 -5.79 -20.13 11.58
CA TRP A 49 -4.97 -19.29 12.45
C TRP A 49 -5.35 -19.45 13.93
N ASN A 50 -6.63 -19.60 14.22
CA ASN A 50 -7.14 -19.59 15.58
C ASN A 50 -7.10 -20.97 16.26
N THR A 51 -6.54 -21.97 15.60
CA THR A 51 -6.31 -23.30 16.18
C THR A 51 -4.91 -23.36 16.80
N ALA A 52 -4.82 -23.35 18.13
CA ALA A 52 -3.55 -23.39 18.88
C ALA A 52 -2.63 -24.56 18.49
N ALA A 53 -3.21 -25.71 18.10
CA ALA A 53 -2.47 -26.88 17.65
C ALA A 53 -1.66 -26.65 16.35
N ASN A 54 -1.94 -25.59 15.59
CA ASN A 54 -1.21 -25.25 14.37
C ASN A 54 0.07 -24.42 14.63
N TRP A 55 0.27 -23.96 15.87
CA TRP A 55 1.37 -23.08 16.28
C TRP A 55 2.38 -23.77 17.20
N MET A 56 3.61 -23.26 17.23
CA MET A 56 4.67 -23.66 18.15
C MET A 56 5.31 -22.43 18.83
N PRO A 57 5.29 -22.32 20.17
CA PRO A 57 4.51 -23.14 21.10
C PRO A 57 3.01 -23.13 20.76
N PRO A 58 2.18 -24.06 21.29
CA PRO A 58 0.76 -24.16 20.96
C PRO A 58 -0.06 -23.04 21.61
N THR A 59 0.26 -21.80 21.24
CA THR A 59 -0.39 -20.54 21.60
C THR A 59 -0.81 -19.84 20.31
N ILE A 60 -1.90 -19.09 20.35
CA ILE A 60 -2.41 -18.37 19.18
C ILE A 60 -1.87 -16.94 19.24
N PRO A 61 -1.09 -16.48 18.25
CA PRO A 61 -0.74 -15.06 18.14
C PRO A 61 -2.01 -14.23 17.96
N ASN A 62 -2.41 -13.50 18.99
CA ASN A 62 -3.64 -12.71 19.03
C ASN A 62 -3.60 -11.62 20.11
N GLY A 63 -2.53 -10.83 20.12
CA GLY A 63 -2.38 -9.66 20.96
C GLY A 63 -1.45 -8.62 20.33
N PRO A 64 -1.54 -7.34 20.74
CA PRO A 64 -0.74 -6.24 20.19
C PRO A 64 0.78 -6.37 20.38
N SER A 65 1.21 -7.29 21.26
CA SER A 65 2.62 -7.67 21.47
C SER A 65 3.05 -8.93 20.71
N ASP A 66 2.12 -9.64 20.09
CA ASP A 66 2.39 -10.96 19.53
C ASP A 66 2.93 -10.88 18.12
N THR A 67 3.96 -11.66 17.83
CA THR A 67 4.46 -11.86 16.47
C THR A 67 4.05 -13.24 15.99
N ALA A 68 3.34 -13.28 14.87
CA ALA A 68 3.05 -14.51 14.14
C ALA A 68 4.18 -14.80 13.15
N THR A 69 4.86 -15.93 13.33
CA THR A 69 6.02 -16.29 12.51
C THR A 69 5.68 -17.43 11.56
N PHE A 70 6.05 -17.29 10.29
CA PHE A 70 5.82 -18.28 9.24
C PHE A 70 7.17 -18.76 8.67
N ALA A 71 7.27 -20.07 8.47
CA ALA A 71 8.45 -20.74 7.91
C ALA A 71 8.02 -21.75 6.84
N VAL A 72 8.84 -22.76 6.53
CA VAL A 72 8.41 -23.85 5.65
C VAL A 72 7.22 -24.58 6.27
N SER A 73 6.14 -24.75 5.51
CA SER A 73 4.94 -25.49 5.91
C SER A 73 4.28 -26.19 4.72
N ASN A 74 3.61 -27.31 4.99
CA ASN A 74 2.79 -28.04 4.02
C ASN A 74 1.33 -27.55 3.95
N ILE A 75 0.89 -26.70 4.88
CA ILE A 75 -0.39 -25.99 4.81
C ILE A 75 -0.10 -24.49 4.80
N THR A 76 -0.37 -23.86 3.66
CA THR A 76 -0.01 -22.47 3.41
C THR A 76 -1.21 -21.56 3.12
N GLY A 77 -2.40 -22.13 2.95
CA GLY A 77 -3.65 -21.41 2.96
C GLY A 77 -4.09 -21.20 4.41
N ILE A 78 -4.09 -19.95 4.86
CA ILE A 78 -4.42 -19.58 6.24
C ILE A 78 -5.76 -18.85 6.26
N SER A 79 -6.68 -19.29 7.11
CA SER A 79 -7.96 -18.62 7.39
C SER A 79 -8.01 -18.19 8.85
N LEU A 80 -8.77 -17.13 9.15
CA LEU A 80 -9.04 -16.73 10.53
C LEU A 80 -10.46 -17.16 10.92
N SER A 81 -10.60 -18.16 11.78
CA SER A 81 -11.88 -18.63 12.30
C SER A 81 -12.08 -18.20 13.76
N GLY A 82 -13.25 -17.67 14.13
CA GLY A 82 -13.64 -17.63 15.55
C GLY A 82 -13.30 -16.39 16.38
N ASN A 83 -12.94 -15.25 15.79
CA ASN A 83 -13.03 -13.95 16.49
C ASN A 83 -13.31 -12.82 15.48
N PRO A 84 -14.27 -11.91 15.72
CA PRO A 84 -14.43 -10.73 14.85
C PRO A 84 -13.15 -9.91 14.71
N VAL A 85 -12.18 -10.03 15.65
CA VAL A 85 -10.89 -9.33 15.59
C VAL A 85 -9.75 -10.26 16.03
N THR A 86 -8.76 -10.44 15.16
CA THR A 86 -7.42 -10.92 15.52
C THR A 86 -6.47 -9.74 15.49
N GLU A 87 -5.62 -9.57 16.51
CA GLU A 87 -4.60 -8.52 16.53
C GLU A 87 -3.21 -9.10 16.71
N VAL A 88 -2.22 -8.57 15.99
CA VAL A 88 -0.80 -8.90 16.18
C VAL A 88 0.06 -7.64 16.16
N ASN A 89 1.21 -7.71 16.83
CA ASN A 89 2.28 -6.74 16.64
C ASN A 89 2.78 -6.76 15.19
N GLY A 90 2.99 -7.97 14.66
CA GLY A 90 3.56 -8.15 13.35
C GLY A 90 3.45 -9.58 12.84
N ILE A 91 3.69 -9.72 11.54
CA ILE A 91 3.74 -11.00 10.83
C ILE A 91 5.13 -11.11 10.20
N ALA A 92 5.87 -12.15 10.58
CA ALA A 92 7.22 -12.38 10.11
C ALA A 92 7.26 -13.64 9.23
N PHE A 93 7.75 -13.52 8.00
CA PHE A 93 8.08 -14.66 7.15
C PHE A 93 9.59 -14.87 7.16
N ASN A 94 10.02 -16.01 7.67
CA ASN A 94 11.44 -16.38 7.76
C ASN A 94 12.03 -16.61 6.37
N ALA A 95 13.36 -16.57 6.28
CA ALA A 95 14.09 -16.95 5.07
C ALA A 95 13.68 -18.36 4.60
N GLY A 96 13.32 -18.49 3.32
CA GLY A 96 12.85 -19.75 2.75
C GLY A 96 11.45 -20.20 3.19
N ALA A 97 10.65 -19.34 3.85
CA ALA A 97 9.26 -19.67 4.15
C ALA A 97 8.47 -20.02 2.87
N SER A 98 7.50 -20.93 2.99
CA SER A 98 6.60 -21.27 1.89
C SER A 98 5.83 -20.03 1.40
N LEU A 99 5.21 -20.11 0.22
CA LEU A 99 4.24 -19.11 -0.22
C LEU A 99 2.93 -19.29 0.55
N PHE A 100 2.66 -18.38 1.49
CA PHE A 100 1.41 -18.32 2.23
C PHE A 100 0.39 -17.41 1.56
N THR A 101 -0.87 -17.76 1.73
CA THR A 101 -2.02 -16.89 1.47
C THR A 101 -2.82 -16.76 2.76
N ILE A 102 -2.77 -15.59 3.38
CA ILE A 102 -3.54 -15.28 4.59
C ILE A 102 -4.86 -14.65 4.16
N THR A 103 -5.97 -15.32 4.48
CA THR A 103 -7.31 -14.91 4.06
C THR A 103 -8.10 -14.39 5.25
N VAL A 104 -8.41 -13.10 5.23
CA VAL A 104 -9.42 -12.49 6.11
C VAL A 104 -10.75 -12.59 5.38
N SER A 105 -11.66 -13.41 5.90
CA SER A 105 -12.96 -13.63 5.28
C SER A 105 -14.08 -13.36 6.26
N ALA A 106 -15.04 -12.52 5.87
CA ALA A 106 -16.31 -12.42 6.57
C ALA A 106 -17.14 -13.69 6.33
N THR A 107 -18.04 -14.03 7.24
CA THR A 107 -19.00 -15.13 7.06
C THR A 107 -20.39 -14.58 6.74
N THR A 108 -21.37 -15.46 6.56
CA THR A 108 -22.78 -15.06 6.40
C THR A 108 -23.40 -14.49 7.68
N SER A 109 -22.69 -14.49 8.81
CA SER A 109 -23.20 -14.05 10.11
C SER A 109 -22.22 -13.21 10.93
N THR A 110 -20.96 -13.06 10.50
CA THR A 110 -19.92 -12.37 11.28
C THR A 110 -18.96 -11.60 10.38
N SER A 111 -18.64 -10.37 10.76
CA SER A 111 -17.48 -9.64 10.25
C SER A 111 -16.17 -10.27 10.70
N SER A 112 -15.09 -10.00 9.99
CA SER A 112 -13.74 -10.48 10.33
C SER A 112 -12.72 -9.37 10.17
N GLN A 113 -11.80 -9.25 11.11
CA GLN A 113 -10.74 -8.25 11.07
C GLN A 113 -9.41 -8.85 11.51
N LEU A 114 -8.36 -8.57 10.75
CA LEU A 114 -6.97 -8.74 11.18
C LEU A 114 -6.34 -7.37 11.38
N THR A 115 -5.94 -7.06 12.60
CA THR A 115 -5.23 -5.82 12.96
C THR A 115 -3.74 -6.11 13.13
N ILE A 116 -2.90 -5.29 12.52
CA ILE A 116 -1.45 -5.28 12.70
C ILE A 116 -1.07 -3.91 13.27
N SER A 117 -0.72 -3.87 14.56
CA SER A 117 -0.61 -2.63 15.33
C SER A 117 0.80 -2.27 15.79
N GLY A 118 1.79 -3.09 15.45
CA GLY A 118 3.18 -2.91 15.87
C GLY A 118 4.13 -2.72 14.70
N VAL A 119 5.06 -3.65 14.53
CA VAL A 119 6.12 -3.59 13.50
C VAL A 119 5.55 -3.69 12.09
N GLY A 120 4.47 -4.45 11.88
CA GLY A 120 3.95 -4.71 10.53
C GLY A 120 4.37 -6.06 9.97
N ILE A 121 4.43 -6.17 8.64
CA ILE A 121 4.81 -7.36 7.90
C ILE A 121 6.30 -7.28 7.56
N THR A 122 7.07 -8.28 8.01
CA THR A 122 8.47 -8.47 7.62
C THR A 122 8.59 -9.73 6.79
N ASN A 123 8.95 -9.60 5.51
CA ASN A 123 9.06 -10.73 4.62
C ASN A 123 10.51 -10.98 4.20
N ASN A 124 11.17 -11.92 4.87
CA ASN A 124 12.53 -12.35 4.56
C ASN A 124 12.56 -13.61 3.68
N SER A 125 11.39 -14.11 3.24
CA SER A 125 11.29 -15.43 2.58
C SER A 125 11.92 -15.51 1.20
N GLY A 126 12.10 -14.37 0.52
CA GLY A 126 12.52 -14.30 -0.89
C GLY A 126 11.37 -14.48 -1.89
N ILE A 127 10.14 -14.72 -1.42
CA ILE A 127 8.93 -14.83 -2.23
C ILE A 127 7.89 -13.83 -1.71
N THR A 128 7.19 -13.14 -2.60
CA THR A 128 6.09 -12.24 -2.21
C THR A 128 4.94 -13.03 -1.61
N GLN A 129 4.47 -12.63 -0.43
CA GLN A 129 3.40 -13.29 0.30
C GLN A 129 2.04 -12.68 -0.04
N ASN A 130 0.98 -13.48 0.03
CA ASN A 130 -0.36 -13.09 -0.39
C ASN A 130 -1.29 -12.85 0.80
N PHE A 131 -2.09 -11.81 0.69
CA PHE A 131 -3.17 -11.48 1.62
C PHE A 131 -4.45 -11.28 0.82
N ALA A 132 -5.50 -12.00 1.20
CA ALA A 132 -6.81 -11.92 0.55
C ALA A 132 -7.84 -11.44 1.58
N ILE A 133 -8.51 -10.34 1.29
CA ILE A 133 -9.57 -9.77 2.11
C ILE A 133 -10.87 -9.95 1.33
N THR A 134 -11.70 -10.88 1.80
CA THR A 134 -12.85 -11.39 1.05
C THR A 134 -14.13 -11.27 1.86
N THR A 135 -15.24 -10.98 1.18
CA THR A 135 -16.58 -10.97 1.77
C THR A 135 -17.46 -11.97 1.03
N VAL A 136 -18.40 -12.57 1.75
CA VAL A 136 -19.34 -13.54 1.18
C VAL A 136 -20.80 -13.12 1.40
N SER A 137 -21.01 -11.91 1.92
CA SER A 137 -22.28 -11.44 2.48
C SER A 137 -22.23 -9.92 2.71
N ASN A 138 -23.22 -9.37 3.43
CA ASN A 138 -23.27 -7.97 3.87
C ASN A 138 -22.40 -7.70 5.13
N PHE A 139 -21.48 -8.60 5.47
CA PHE A 139 -20.55 -8.44 6.57
C PHE A 139 -19.17 -8.07 6.05
N VAL A 140 -18.45 -7.27 6.84
CA VAL A 140 -17.20 -6.65 6.42
C VAL A 140 -16.01 -7.53 6.78
N ALA A 141 -15.06 -7.65 5.85
CA ALA A 141 -13.73 -8.19 6.11
C ALA A 141 -12.70 -7.06 6.01
N ASN A 142 -11.87 -6.87 7.03
CA ASN A 142 -10.85 -5.82 7.04
C ASN A 142 -9.46 -6.34 7.41
N LEU A 143 -8.43 -5.89 6.69
CA LEU A 143 -7.05 -5.90 7.14
C LEU A 143 -6.68 -4.47 7.58
N VAL A 144 -6.28 -4.29 8.83
CA VAL A 144 -6.02 -2.98 9.42
C VAL A 144 -4.54 -2.88 9.82
N PHE A 145 -3.85 -1.87 9.33
CA PHE A 145 -2.54 -1.45 9.81
C PHE A 145 -2.70 -0.18 10.64
N THR A 146 -2.12 -0.14 11.84
CA THR A 146 -2.20 1.04 12.71
C THR A 146 -0.86 1.31 13.40
N ASN A 147 -0.79 2.43 14.12
CA ASN A 147 0.41 2.96 14.75
C ASN A 147 1.53 3.16 13.72
N SER A 148 2.63 2.41 13.80
CA SER A 148 3.75 2.48 12.86
C SER A 148 3.84 1.26 11.94
N ALA A 149 2.79 0.43 11.86
CA ALA A 149 2.85 -0.83 11.14
C ALA A 149 3.05 -0.63 9.63
N THR A 150 3.93 -1.43 9.03
CA THR A 150 4.16 -1.49 7.58
C THR A 150 3.48 -2.70 6.93
N ALA A 151 2.93 -2.53 5.73
CA ALA A 151 2.52 -3.65 4.88
C ALA A 151 3.70 -4.35 4.18
N GLY A 152 4.90 -3.78 4.27
CA GLY A 152 6.11 -4.30 3.68
C GLY A 152 6.01 -4.39 2.16
N ASN A 153 6.31 -5.55 1.60
CA ASN A 153 6.32 -5.84 0.16
C ASN A 153 5.35 -6.98 -0.23
N GLY A 154 4.28 -7.17 0.53
CA GLY A 154 3.26 -8.18 0.24
C GLY A 154 2.35 -7.82 -0.95
N THR A 155 1.59 -8.82 -1.41
CA THR A 155 0.49 -8.63 -2.36
C THR A 155 -0.84 -8.76 -1.61
N PHE A 156 -1.72 -7.77 -1.79
CA PHE A 156 -2.99 -7.65 -1.10
C PHE A 156 -4.12 -7.58 -2.12
N THR A 157 -5.15 -8.40 -1.96
CA THR A 157 -6.36 -8.37 -2.79
C THR A 157 -7.56 -8.05 -1.91
N ASN A 158 -8.22 -6.93 -2.19
CA ASN A 158 -9.46 -6.53 -1.56
C ASN A 158 -10.59 -6.83 -2.54
N SER A 159 -11.30 -7.95 -2.32
CA SER A 159 -12.34 -8.41 -3.23
C SER A 159 -13.58 -7.51 -3.19
N GLY A 160 -14.24 -7.31 -4.33
CA GLY A 160 -15.56 -6.70 -4.36
C GLY A 160 -16.65 -7.60 -3.78
N GLY A 161 -17.79 -7.00 -3.43
CA GLY A 161 -18.95 -7.73 -2.93
C GLY A 161 -19.51 -8.69 -3.98
N VAL A 162 -20.00 -9.84 -3.52
CA VAL A 162 -20.49 -10.95 -4.36
C VAL A 162 -22.03 -11.03 -4.47
N ALA A 163 -22.73 -10.12 -3.78
CA ALA A 163 -24.19 -10.04 -3.78
C ALA A 163 -24.64 -8.57 -3.83
N ARG A 164 -25.88 -8.31 -4.29
CA ARG A 164 -26.45 -6.97 -4.31
C ARG A 164 -26.52 -6.41 -2.89
N GLY A 165 -25.93 -5.23 -2.67
CA GLY A 165 -25.77 -4.59 -1.35
C GLY A 165 -24.68 -5.22 -0.48
N GLY A 166 -23.98 -6.23 -0.99
CA GLY A 166 -22.85 -6.85 -0.30
C GLY A 166 -21.63 -5.94 -0.35
N ASP A 167 -20.98 -5.79 0.80
CA ASP A 167 -19.75 -5.01 0.94
C ASP A 167 -18.55 -5.75 0.35
N GLY A 168 -17.56 -5.01 -0.14
CA GLY A 168 -16.25 -5.57 -0.49
C GLY A 168 -15.29 -5.64 0.71
N GLY A 169 -14.22 -6.41 0.55
CA GLY A 169 -13.09 -6.46 1.47
C GLY A 169 -12.35 -5.13 1.55
N GLY A 170 -11.81 -4.80 2.72
CA GLY A 170 -11.11 -3.55 2.99
C GLY A 170 -9.67 -3.76 3.49
N THR A 171 -8.74 -2.94 3.00
CA THR A 171 -7.47 -2.69 3.70
C THR A 171 -7.43 -1.25 4.21
N ILE A 172 -7.10 -1.05 5.49
CA ILE A 172 -7.17 0.27 6.14
C ILE A 172 -5.81 0.58 6.78
N PHE A 173 -5.27 1.76 6.50
CA PHE A 173 -4.08 2.29 7.15
C PHE A 173 -4.45 3.47 8.06
N LEU A 174 -4.12 3.36 9.34
CA LEU A 174 -4.43 4.35 10.37
C LEU A 174 -3.15 4.95 10.95
N ASN A 175 -3.26 6.15 11.53
CA ASN A 175 -2.19 6.80 12.29
C ASN A 175 -0.90 6.98 11.48
N GLY A 176 0.23 6.38 11.85
CA GLY A 176 1.50 6.46 11.12
C GLY A 176 1.78 5.24 10.24
N ALA A 177 0.79 4.40 9.97
CA ALA A 177 0.97 3.16 9.21
C ALA A 177 1.33 3.43 7.74
N THR A 178 2.01 2.47 7.11
CA THR A 178 2.54 2.61 5.75
C THR A 178 2.23 1.41 4.87
N ALA A 179 1.75 1.65 3.65
CA ALA A 179 1.65 0.61 2.62
C ALA A 179 3.02 0.21 2.03
N ASP A 180 4.06 1.00 2.31
CA ASP A 180 5.46 0.75 1.99
C ASP A 180 5.69 0.40 0.51
N ASN A 181 6.10 -0.83 0.18
CA ASN A 181 6.30 -1.30 -1.18
C ASN A 181 5.24 -2.35 -1.59
N GLY A 182 4.13 -2.42 -0.88
CA GLY A 182 3.07 -3.39 -1.12
C GLY A 182 2.39 -3.18 -2.47
N THR A 183 1.83 -4.26 -3.00
CA THR A 183 0.97 -4.22 -4.19
C THR A 183 -0.47 -4.53 -3.79
N PHE A 184 -1.38 -3.60 -4.05
CA PHE A 184 -2.77 -3.67 -3.65
C PHE A 184 -3.65 -3.73 -4.89
N THR A 185 -4.45 -4.79 -5.00
CA THR A 185 -5.48 -4.94 -6.03
C THR A 185 -6.84 -4.79 -5.37
N ILE A 186 -7.63 -3.84 -5.83
CA ILE A 186 -8.93 -3.48 -5.30
C ILE A 186 -9.97 -3.81 -6.36
N ASP A 187 -10.68 -4.90 -6.18
CA ASP A 187 -11.62 -5.39 -7.17
C ASP A 187 -12.95 -4.65 -7.06
N GLY A 188 -13.60 -4.36 -8.20
CA GLY A 188 -14.97 -3.89 -8.18
C GLY A 188 -15.97 -4.98 -7.79
N GLY A 189 -17.19 -4.57 -7.45
CA GLY A 189 -18.30 -5.46 -7.11
C GLY A 189 -18.56 -6.47 -8.23
N ALA A 190 -18.64 -7.75 -7.87
CA ALA A 190 -18.75 -8.85 -8.82
C ALA A 190 -20.15 -8.96 -9.46
N VAL A 191 -21.14 -8.25 -8.92
CA VAL A 191 -22.51 -8.21 -9.44
C VAL A 191 -23.08 -6.78 -9.38
N SER A 192 -24.09 -6.50 -10.21
CA SER A 192 -24.77 -5.20 -10.21
C SER A 192 -25.32 -4.85 -8.83
N GLY A 193 -24.95 -3.67 -8.33
CA GLY A 193 -25.36 -3.15 -7.02
C GLY A 193 -24.61 -3.75 -5.82
N ALA A 194 -23.54 -4.52 -6.04
CA ALA A 194 -22.57 -4.81 -4.99
C ALA A 194 -21.57 -3.65 -4.84
N HIS A 195 -21.03 -3.43 -3.64
CA HIS A 195 -19.95 -2.48 -3.43
C HIS A 195 -18.61 -3.07 -3.91
N GLY A 196 -17.68 -2.21 -4.30
CA GLY A 196 -16.31 -2.61 -4.60
C GLY A 196 -15.52 -2.92 -3.33
N GLY A 197 -14.36 -3.56 -3.50
CA GLY A 197 -13.32 -3.56 -2.49
C GLY A 197 -12.82 -2.14 -2.24
N ARG A 198 -12.14 -1.93 -1.12
CA ARG A 198 -11.57 -0.62 -0.81
C ARG A 198 -10.18 -0.69 -0.19
N ILE A 199 -9.39 0.34 -0.42
CA ILE A 199 -8.22 0.68 0.39
C ILE A 199 -8.37 2.10 0.90
N GLU A 200 -8.07 2.31 2.17
CA GLU A 200 -8.24 3.60 2.82
C GLU A 200 -7.00 3.98 3.64
N PHE A 201 -6.55 5.21 3.45
CA PHE A 201 -5.50 5.84 4.25
C PHE A 201 -6.12 6.99 5.05
N PHE A 202 -6.03 6.88 6.38
CA PHE A 202 -6.59 7.82 7.35
C PHE A 202 -5.50 8.43 8.25
N GLY A 203 -5.76 9.58 8.85
CA GLY A 203 -4.85 10.23 9.79
C GLY A 203 -3.54 10.68 9.11
N ASN A 204 -2.38 10.28 9.62
CA ASN A 204 -1.08 10.64 9.05
C ASN A 204 -0.41 9.46 8.30
N SER A 205 -1.22 8.50 7.84
CA SER A 205 -0.73 7.28 7.20
C SER A 205 -0.20 7.57 5.80
N THR A 206 0.52 6.62 5.20
CA THR A 206 1.14 6.85 3.88
C THR A 206 1.08 5.64 2.95
N ALA A 207 0.76 5.90 1.68
CA ALA A 207 0.90 4.90 0.63
C ALA A 207 2.37 4.63 0.25
N HIS A 208 3.31 5.45 0.73
CA HIS A 208 4.76 5.35 0.49
C HIS A 208 5.10 5.09 -0.99
N ALA A 209 5.58 3.91 -1.36
CA ALA A 209 5.96 3.53 -2.72
C ALA A 209 5.08 2.39 -3.26
N ALA A 210 3.90 2.18 -2.65
CA ALA A 210 3.00 1.10 -3.00
C ALA A 210 2.51 1.21 -4.45
N THR A 211 2.20 0.06 -5.05
CA THR A 211 1.41 -0.01 -6.27
C THR A 211 -0.03 -0.29 -5.88
N ILE A 212 -0.96 0.58 -6.28
CA ILE A 212 -2.37 0.48 -5.91
C ILE A 212 -3.19 0.48 -7.19
N ILE A 213 -3.99 -0.56 -7.38
CA ILE A 213 -4.77 -0.83 -8.59
C ILE A 213 -6.24 -0.93 -8.19
N ALA A 214 -7.07 0.00 -8.66
CA ALA A 214 -8.51 -0.05 -8.53
C ALA A 214 -9.14 -0.50 -9.85
N ASN A 215 -9.71 -1.69 -9.83
CA ASN A 215 -10.34 -2.31 -10.99
C ASN A 215 -11.79 -1.83 -11.14
N ASP A 216 -12.32 -2.03 -12.34
CA ASP A 216 -13.74 -1.90 -12.59
C ASP A 216 -14.55 -3.02 -11.91
N GLY A 217 -15.87 -2.84 -11.87
CA GLY A 217 -16.82 -3.82 -11.35
C GLY A 217 -18.14 -3.78 -12.10
N LEU A 218 -18.87 -4.89 -12.07
CA LEU A 218 -20.27 -4.92 -12.51
C LEU A 218 -21.17 -4.12 -11.55
N GLY A 219 -20.78 -4.06 -10.27
CA GLY A 219 -21.32 -3.17 -9.26
C GLY A 219 -20.56 -1.83 -9.22
N GLU A 220 -20.24 -1.35 -8.03
CA GLU A 220 -19.27 -0.26 -7.87
C GLU A 220 -17.85 -0.75 -8.25
N GLY A 221 -17.00 0.14 -8.74
CA GLY A 221 -15.59 -0.20 -8.96
C GLY A 221 -14.80 -0.27 -7.65
N GLY A 222 -13.56 -0.74 -7.71
CA GLY A 222 -12.64 -0.67 -6.57
C GLY A 222 -12.34 0.78 -6.18
N LEU A 223 -12.19 1.05 -4.88
CA LEU A 223 -12.03 2.42 -4.38
C LEU A 223 -10.75 2.61 -3.58
N ILE A 224 -10.07 3.72 -3.85
CA ILE A 224 -8.87 4.19 -3.14
C ILE A 224 -9.21 5.51 -2.46
N PHE A 225 -9.07 5.57 -1.14
CA PHE A 225 -9.35 6.77 -0.36
C PHE A 225 -8.09 7.30 0.32
N PHE A 226 -7.86 8.61 0.18
CA PHE A 226 -6.98 9.37 1.08
C PHE A 226 -7.84 10.38 1.84
N THR A 227 -7.95 10.21 3.16
CA THR A 227 -8.75 11.03 4.05
C THR A 227 -7.86 11.71 5.09
N ASP A 228 -8.36 12.76 5.76
CA ASP A 228 -7.61 13.54 6.74
C ASP A 228 -6.22 13.96 6.24
N GLY A 229 -5.14 13.78 7.01
CA GLY A 229 -3.77 14.14 6.62
C GLY A 229 -2.99 13.07 5.86
N ALA A 230 -3.66 12.08 5.26
CA ALA A 230 -3.03 10.91 4.69
C ALA A 230 -2.22 11.22 3.41
N ARG A 231 -1.07 10.56 3.24
CA ARG A 231 -0.08 10.92 2.20
C ARG A 231 0.02 9.86 1.11
N GLY A 232 -0.03 10.26 -0.15
CA GLY A 232 0.16 9.35 -1.29
C GLY A 232 1.61 8.93 -1.55
N GLY A 233 2.61 9.70 -1.08
CA GLY A 233 4.03 9.40 -1.28
C GLY A 233 4.48 9.34 -2.75
N ARG A 234 5.26 8.32 -3.08
CA ARG A 234 5.73 7.92 -4.43
C ARG A 234 4.88 6.80 -5.04
N SER A 235 3.70 6.53 -4.50
CA SER A 235 2.84 5.43 -4.95
C SER A 235 2.53 5.50 -6.46
N ARG A 236 2.36 4.32 -7.05
CA ARG A 236 1.87 4.16 -8.42
C ARG A 236 0.39 3.78 -8.34
N VAL A 237 -0.48 4.69 -8.77
CA VAL A 237 -1.93 4.49 -8.76
C VAL A 237 -2.41 4.17 -10.17
N ALA A 238 -3.18 3.10 -10.32
CA ALA A 238 -3.90 2.76 -11.54
C ALA A 238 -5.38 2.62 -11.22
N VAL A 239 -6.25 3.32 -11.95
CA VAL A 239 -7.72 3.25 -11.77
C VAL A 239 -8.38 2.92 -13.11
N PHE A 240 -9.31 1.97 -13.14
CA PHE A 240 -9.89 1.45 -14.37
C PHE A 240 -11.43 1.48 -14.35
N GLY A 241 -12.05 1.78 -15.50
CA GLY A 241 -13.51 1.77 -15.68
C GLY A 241 -14.28 2.60 -14.65
N ASN A 242 -15.10 1.97 -13.81
CA ASN A 242 -15.80 2.64 -12.71
C ASN A 242 -15.04 2.61 -11.37
N GLY A 243 -13.82 2.09 -11.33
CA GLY A 243 -12.89 2.21 -10.21
C GLY A 243 -12.44 3.65 -9.99
N GLY A 244 -12.08 3.97 -8.74
CA GLY A 244 -11.94 5.36 -8.30
C GLY A 244 -10.78 5.63 -7.35
N LEU A 245 -10.15 6.79 -7.52
CA LEU A 245 -9.35 7.47 -6.49
C LEU A 245 -10.14 8.66 -5.96
N ASP A 246 -10.36 8.72 -4.65
CA ASP A 246 -11.07 9.81 -3.99
C ASP A 246 -10.20 10.45 -2.91
N ILE A 247 -9.98 11.76 -3.04
CA ILE A 247 -9.25 12.60 -2.07
C ILE A 247 -10.15 13.70 -1.49
N SER A 248 -11.44 13.69 -1.78
CA SER A 248 -12.38 14.76 -1.42
C SER A 248 -12.48 14.97 0.09
N ALA A 249 -12.33 13.89 0.87
CA ALA A 249 -12.36 13.88 2.33
C ALA A 249 -10.98 14.10 2.98
N HIS A 250 -9.93 14.40 2.22
CA HIS A 250 -8.62 14.80 2.79
C HIS A 250 -8.76 16.16 3.51
N ASP A 251 -7.88 16.45 4.47
CA ASP A 251 -7.76 17.77 5.10
C ASP A 251 -7.38 18.83 4.06
N PRO A 252 -7.64 20.13 4.31
CA PRO A 252 -7.19 21.19 3.41
C PRO A 252 -5.69 21.08 3.10
N GLY A 253 -5.35 20.94 1.82
CA GLY A 253 -3.98 20.70 1.40
C GLY A 253 -3.88 19.96 0.07
N ASN A 254 -2.74 19.29 -0.11
CA ASN A 254 -2.51 18.43 -1.28
C ASN A 254 -2.34 16.97 -0.87
N VAL A 255 -2.80 16.08 -1.74
CA VAL A 255 -2.36 14.68 -1.76
C VAL A 255 -1.32 14.56 -2.85
N THR A 256 -0.09 14.21 -2.49
CA THR A 256 0.99 13.94 -3.45
C THR A 256 1.10 12.44 -3.72
N ILE A 257 0.97 12.02 -4.98
CA ILE A 257 1.21 10.65 -5.46
C ILE A 257 2.39 10.60 -6.44
N GLY A 258 2.94 9.40 -6.62
CA GLY A 258 4.00 9.15 -7.59
C GLY A 258 3.51 9.35 -9.02
N SER A 259 2.55 8.54 -9.43
CA SER A 259 2.01 8.57 -10.79
C SER A 259 0.58 8.06 -10.82
N ILE A 260 -0.17 8.47 -11.85
CA ILE A 260 -1.51 7.96 -12.13
C ILE A 260 -1.62 7.47 -13.58
N GLU A 261 -2.35 6.37 -13.78
CA GLU A 261 -2.67 5.80 -15.09
C GLU A 261 -4.02 5.07 -15.08
N GLY A 262 -4.47 4.62 -16.25
CA GLY A 262 -5.76 3.96 -16.44
C GLY A 262 -6.84 4.90 -16.98
N ASP A 263 -8.08 4.44 -16.96
CA ASP A 263 -9.26 5.10 -17.54
C ASP A 263 -10.43 5.30 -16.57
N GLY A 264 -10.19 5.08 -15.27
CA GLY A 264 -11.18 5.24 -14.20
C GLY A 264 -11.43 6.68 -13.76
N ASN A 265 -11.92 6.84 -12.54
CA ASN A 265 -12.38 8.12 -12.00
C ASN A 265 -11.43 8.66 -10.92
N VAL A 266 -11.28 9.99 -10.89
CA VAL A 266 -10.58 10.70 -9.81
C VAL A 266 -11.48 11.81 -9.27
N PHE A 267 -11.77 11.75 -7.97
CA PHE A 267 -12.62 12.70 -7.26
C PHE A 267 -11.77 13.58 -6.35
N LEU A 268 -11.73 14.88 -6.66
CA LEU A 268 -10.87 15.84 -5.98
C LEU A 268 -11.56 16.59 -4.83
N GLY A 269 -12.89 16.67 -4.84
CA GLY A 269 -13.64 17.61 -4.01
C GLY A 269 -13.10 19.03 -4.15
N ALA A 270 -12.64 19.60 -3.04
CA ALA A 270 -11.97 20.91 -2.99
C ALA A 270 -10.44 20.80 -2.76
N ARG A 271 -9.80 19.67 -3.15
CA ARG A 271 -8.40 19.36 -2.85
C ARG A 271 -7.49 19.44 -4.06
N ASN A 272 -6.18 19.52 -3.79
CA ASN A 272 -5.15 19.49 -4.82
C ASN A 272 -4.54 18.09 -4.93
N LEU A 273 -4.59 17.49 -6.12
CA LEU A 273 -3.82 16.28 -6.41
C LEU A 273 -2.48 16.67 -7.05
N THR A 274 -1.38 16.35 -6.37
CA THR A 274 -0.02 16.53 -6.89
C THR A 274 0.50 15.20 -7.44
N ILE A 275 0.98 15.22 -8.69
CA ILE A 275 1.39 14.01 -9.42
C ILE A 275 2.82 14.16 -9.93
N GLY A 276 3.63 13.12 -9.76
CA GLY A 276 4.93 12.97 -10.42
C GLY A 276 6.09 12.72 -9.46
N SER A 277 5.84 12.44 -8.18
CA SER A 277 6.91 12.27 -7.18
C SER A 277 7.79 11.03 -7.43
N ASN A 278 7.40 10.11 -8.31
CA ASN A 278 8.19 8.96 -8.75
C ASN A 278 8.79 9.11 -10.16
N ASN A 279 8.60 10.26 -10.81
CA ASN A 279 9.08 10.58 -12.15
C ASN A 279 8.63 9.65 -13.31
N LEU A 280 7.65 8.77 -13.08
CA LEU A 280 7.12 7.94 -14.16
C LEU A 280 6.39 8.79 -15.21
N SER A 281 6.49 8.37 -16.46
CA SER A 281 5.71 8.95 -17.55
C SER A 281 4.49 8.10 -17.81
N THR A 282 3.30 8.67 -17.66
CA THR A 282 2.03 7.93 -17.75
C THR A 282 1.03 8.62 -18.67
N THR A 283 0.03 7.84 -19.09
CA THR A 283 -1.19 8.35 -19.72
C THR A 283 -2.36 8.00 -18.83
N PHE A 284 -3.16 9.01 -18.51
CA PHE A 284 -4.44 8.86 -17.84
C PHE A 284 -5.55 9.23 -18.83
N SER A 285 -6.40 8.25 -19.14
CA SER A 285 -7.51 8.35 -20.08
C SER A 285 -8.86 8.44 -19.38
N GLY A 286 -8.86 8.54 -18.06
CA GLY A 286 -10.05 8.64 -17.23
C GLY A 286 -10.46 10.08 -16.93
N MET A 287 -11.50 10.24 -16.12
CA MET A 287 -12.05 11.54 -15.74
C MET A 287 -11.51 12.00 -14.39
N ILE A 288 -10.90 13.19 -14.35
CA ILE A 288 -10.60 13.91 -13.10
C ILE A 288 -11.67 14.99 -12.89
N GLN A 289 -12.31 14.97 -11.73
CA GLN A 289 -13.47 15.80 -11.43
C GLN A 289 -13.53 16.29 -9.99
N ASP A 290 -14.34 17.32 -9.76
CA ASP A 290 -14.77 17.72 -8.43
C ASP A 290 -15.75 16.69 -7.83
N GLY A 291 -16.20 16.89 -6.60
CA GLY A 291 -17.05 15.93 -5.88
C GLY A 291 -16.26 14.77 -5.30
N GLY A 292 -16.95 13.65 -5.07
CA GLY A 292 -16.48 12.52 -4.26
C GLY A 292 -17.35 12.34 -3.02
N VAL A 293 -16.94 11.44 -2.13
CA VAL A 293 -17.66 11.14 -0.87
C VAL A 293 -17.95 12.39 -0.04
N ALA A 294 -17.01 13.34 0.04
CA ALA A 294 -17.18 14.59 0.79
C ALA A 294 -17.78 15.74 -0.05
N SER A 295 -18.21 15.47 -1.29
CA SER A 295 -18.62 16.51 -2.25
C SER A 295 -17.54 17.59 -2.44
N GLY A 296 -17.94 18.81 -2.79
CA GLY A 296 -17.04 19.97 -2.92
C GLY A 296 -16.63 20.30 -4.35
N ALA A 297 -16.18 21.53 -4.54
CA ALA A 297 -15.73 22.08 -5.81
C ALA A 297 -14.42 22.85 -5.64
N GLY A 298 -13.73 23.11 -6.74
CA GLY A 298 -12.44 23.81 -6.76
C GLY A 298 -11.24 22.86 -6.71
N GLY A 299 -11.46 21.56 -6.97
CA GLY A 299 -10.42 20.58 -7.09
C GLY A 299 -9.38 20.99 -8.12
N SER A 300 -8.11 20.76 -7.84
CA SER A 300 -7.00 21.26 -8.67
C SER A 300 -5.90 20.22 -8.87
N LEU A 301 -5.07 20.43 -9.88
CA LEU A 301 -3.99 19.53 -10.25
C LEU A 301 -2.64 20.23 -10.19
N THR A 302 -1.64 19.57 -9.61
CA THR A 302 -0.24 20.02 -9.66
C THR A 302 0.64 18.94 -10.28
N LYS A 303 1.39 19.29 -11.32
CA LYS A 303 2.36 18.40 -11.97
C LYS A 303 3.78 18.74 -11.50
N ILE A 304 4.42 17.74 -10.89
CA ILE A 304 5.82 17.79 -10.43
C ILE A 304 6.64 16.68 -11.09
N GLY A 305 7.94 16.59 -10.79
CA GLY A 305 8.82 15.53 -11.31
C GLY A 305 9.13 15.64 -12.80
N THR A 306 10.10 14.87 -13.28
CA THR A 306 10.61 14.94 -14.65
C THR A 306 9.77 14.16 -15.66
N GLY A 307 8.95 13.22 -15.19
CA GLY A 307 8.06 12.41 -16.03
C GLY A 307 7.03 13.24 -16.81
N LYS A 308 6.49 12.63 -17.87
CA LYS A 308 5.40 13.17 -18.69
C LYS A 308 4.06 12.63 -18.20
N LEU A 309 3.10 13.51 -17.92
CA LEU A 309 1.70 13.14 -17.70
C LEU A 309 0.89 13.49 -18.96
N VAL A 310 0.18 12.52 -19.53
CA VAL A 310 -0.76 12.75 -20.62
C VAL A 310 -2.18 12.59 -20.09
N LEU A 311 -3.02 13.61 -20.25
CA LEU A 311 -4.46 13.56 -19.96
C LEU A 311 -5.21 13.45 -21.29
N SER A 312 -5.78 12.28 -21.54
CA SER A 312 -6.45 11.97 -22.82
C SER A 312 -7.95 12.24 -22.81
N HIS A 313 -8.58 12.32 -21.63
CA HIS A 313 -9.99 12.65 -21.47
C HIS A 313 -10.21 14.11 -21.09
N ARG A 314 -11.45 14.59 -21.26
CA ARG A 314 -11.87 15.91 -20.77
C ARG A 314 -12.14 15.87 -19.28
N ASN A 315 -11.27 16.50 -18.50
CA ASN A 315 -11.42 16.64 -17.06
C ASN A 315 -12.41 17.78 -16.72
N THR A 316 -13.13 17.64 -15.60
CA THR A 316 -14.23 18.52 -15.19
C THR A 316 -14.03 19.19 -13.82
N TYR A 317 -12.90 18.98 -13.15
CA TYR A 317 -12.54 19.72 -11.94
C TYR A 317 -12.55 21.23 -12.22
N THR A 318 -12.90 22.05 -11.23
CA THR A 318 -13.10 23.50 -11.47
C THR A 318 -11.93 24.39 -11.04
N GLY A 319 -10.98 23.85 -10.27
CA GLY A 319 -9.76 24.53 -9.87
C GLY A 319 -8.70 24.59 -10.97
N GLY A 320 -7.56 25.23 -10.65
CA GLY A 320 -6.46 25.44 -11.58
C GLY A 320 -5.60 24.20 -11.83
N THR A 321 -4.79 24.27 -12.89
CA THR A 321 -3.68 23.33 -13.13
C THR A 321 -2.35 24.06 -13.01
N ILE A 322 -1.47 23.55 -12.16
CA ILE A 322 -0.12 24.06 -11.94
C ILE A 322 0.88 23.05 -12.50
N ILE A 323 1.85 23.52 -13.27
CA ILE A 323 2.99 22.70 -13.72
C ILE A 323 4.26 23.30 -13.17
N GLU A 324 4.82 22.62 -12.17
CA GLU A 324 6.08 23.01 -11.54
C GLU A 324 7.27 22.37 -12.26
N ARG A 325 7.16 21.10 -12.66
CA ARG A 325 8.21 20.35 -13.35
C ARG A 325 7.66 19.31 -14.34
N GLY A 326 8.49 18.95 -15.31
CA GLY A 326 8.18 17.93 -16.32
C GLY A 326 7.22 18.42 -17.38
N LYS A 327 6.44 17.50 -17.96
CA LYS A 327 5.53 17.81 -19.07
C LYS A 327 4.11 17.35 -18.76
N LEU A 328 3.14 18.23 -18.96
CA LEU A 328 1.72 17.89 -19.05
C LEU A 328 1.28 17.99 -20.51
N ILE A 329 0.64 16.96 -21.03
CA ILE A 329 0.04 16.95 -22.37
C ILE A 329 -1.45 16.73 -22.24
N THR A 330 -2.24 17.53 -22.92
CA THR A 330 -3.71 17.41 -22.94
C THR A 330 -4.14 17.11 -24.36
N ARG A 331 -5.01 16.11 -24.55
CA ARG A 331 -5.47 15.68 -25.90
C ARG A 331 -6.97 15.91 -26.15
N ALA A 332 -7.69 16.48 -25.19
CA ALA A 332 -9.09 16.87 -25.36
C ALA A 332 -9.19 18.20 -26.14
N ILE A 333 -9.89 18.19 -27.28
CA ILE A 333 -9.88 19.26 -28.30
C ILE A 333 -10.72 20.50 -27.90
N ARG A 334 -11.46 20.49 -26.79
CA ARG A 334 -12.18 21.70 -26.30
C ARG A 334 -12.15 21.83 -24.77
N ALA A 335 -11.63 22.99 -24.34
CA ALA A 335 -11.61 23.57 -22.99
C ALA A 335 -11.52 22.59 -21.82
N GLN A 336 -10.28 22.43 -21.34
CA GLN A 336 -9.98 22.10 -19.95
C GLN A 336 -10.73 23.08 -19.01
N ALA A 337 -11.02 22.61 -17.79
CA ALA A 337 -11.54 23.34 -16.63
C ALA A 337 -11.52 24.89 -16.71
N PRO A 338 -12.60 25.61 -16.31
CA PRO A 338 -12.65 27.08 -16.35
C PRO A 338 -11.65 27.80 -15.43
N GLY A 339 -10.82 27.07 -14.67
CA GLY A 339 -9.83 27.61 -13.75
C GLY A 339 -8.56 28.15 -14.44
N PRO A 340 -7.84 29.09 -13.81
CA PRO A 340 -6.63 29.68 -14.38
C PRO A 340 -5.47 28.69 -14.47
N PHE A 341 -4.78 28.68 -15.60
CA PHE A 341 -3.48 28.03 -15.76
C PHE A 341 -2.37 28.92 -15.19
N ARG A 342 -1.54 28.37 -14.28
CA ARG A 342 -0.39 29.10 -13.72
C ARG A 342 0.89 28.30 -13.94
N TRP A 343 1.87 28.96 -14.56
CA TRP A 343 3.17 28.37 -14.91
C TRP A 343 4.24 28.97 -14.02
N ARG A 344 5.03 28.12 -13.35
CA ARG A 344 6.26 28.58 -12.68
C ARG A 344 7.50 28.27 -13.51
N THR A 345 7.58 27.16 -14.27
CA THR A 345 8.74 26.82 -15.15
C THR A 345 8.50 25.61 -16.13
N ALA A 346 7.64 25.67 -17.16
CA ALA A 346 7.58 24.59 -18.18
C ALA A 346 7.02 25.01 -19.57
N SER A 347 7.47 24.32 -20.63
CA SER A 347 7.09 24.55 -22.04
C SER A 347 5.94 23.64 -22.51
N LEU A 348 4.97 24.20 -23.23
CA LEU A 348 3.86 23.46 -23.85
C LEU A 348 4.31 22.85 -25.19
N ALA A 349 3.96 21.59 -25.43
CA ALA A 349 3.93 21.04 -26.78
C ALA A 349 2.53 20.44 -27.03
N GLY A 350 1.72 21.18 -27.75
CA GLY A 350 0.43 20.78 -28.32
C GLY A 350 0.11 21.74 -29.46
N LYS A 351 -0.22 21.22 -30.65
CA LYS A 351 -0.75 22.04 -31.75
C LYS A 351 -2.22 22.33 -31.42
N GLY A 352 -2.59 23.61 -31.47
CA GLY A 352 -3.98 24.07 -31.36
C GLY A 352 -4.81 23.72 -32.57
#